data_AF-A0A7S2GQV0-F1
#
_entry.id   AF-A0A7S2GQV0-F1
#
_cell.length_a   1.000
_cell.length_b   1.000
_cell.length_c   1.000
_cell.angle_alpha   90.00
_cell.angle_beta   90.00
_cell.angle_gamma   90.00
#
_symmetry.space_group_name_H-M   'P 1'
#
loop_
_entity.id
_entity.type
_entity.pdbx_description
1 polymer ?
#
loop_
_entity_poly.entity_id
_entity_poly.type
_entity_poly.pdbx_seq_one_letter_code
_entity_poly.pdbx_strand_id
1 'polypeptide(L)'
;LEMEIPKVLWLKENMPEEWWGKALDGGKFLDLADFLVYRATGEATRSLCTTVCKWNYDAEAGGWDRSFLDQIGLDDLLPDHIGTRVEAPGYAAGGLTDAAAAGL
;
A
#
# COMPACT_ATOMS: atom_id res chain seq x y z
N LEU A 1 -14.26 2.36 -13.21
CA LEU A 1 -13.80 1.70 -11.97
C LEU A 1 -12.35 2.11 -11.76
N GLU A 2 -11.96 2.42 -10.53
CA GLU A 2 -10.60 2.86 -10.16
C GLU A 2 -9.96 1.72 -9.35
N MET A 3 -8.79 1.23 -9.77
CA MET A 3 -8.08 0.07 -9.20
C MET A 3 -6.57 0.33 -9.24
N GLU A 4 -5.83 -0.11 -8.22
CA GLU A 4 -4.40 0.22 -8.09
C GLU A 4 -3.48 -0.85 -8.68
N ILE A 5 -3.81 -2.14 -8.56
CA ILE A 5 -2.99 -3.24 -9.12
C ILE A 5 -2.66 -3.04 -10.62
N PRO A 6 -3.61 -2.68 -11.51
CA PRO A 6 -3.28 -2.44 -12.92
C PRO A 6 -2.34 -1.25 -13.13
N LYS A 7 -2.43 -0.20 -12.29
CA LYS A 7 -1.53 0.96 -12.38
C LYS A 7 -0.12 0.59 -11.95
N VAL A 8 0.02 -0.18 -10.87
CA VAL A 8 1.31 -0.66 -10.39
C VAL A 8 1.97 -1.59 -11.40
N LEU A 9 1.21 -2.50 -12.02
CA LEU A 9 1.70 -3.33 -13.12
C LEU A 9 2.20 -2.48 -14.29
N TRP A 10 1.40 -1.50 -14.70
CA TRP A 10 1.81 -0.57 -15.77
C TRP A 10 3.11 0.16 -15.42
N LEU A 11 3.27 0.63 -14.17
CA LEU A 11 4.51 1.28 -13.73
C LEU A 11 5.71 0.33 -13.82
N LYS A 12 5.57 -0.93 -13.39
CA LYS A 12 6.64 -1.94 -13.50
C LYS A 12 7.04 -2.20 -14.94
N GLU A 13 6.08 -2.28 -15.85
CA GLU A 13 6.32 -2.58 -17.27
C GLU A 13 6.86 -1.39 -18.07
N ASN A 14 6.55 -0.16 -17.66
CA ASN A 14 6.80 1.04 -18.48
C ASN A 14 7.83 2.00 -17.88
N MET A 15 8.19 1.87 -16.59
CA MET A 15 9.28 2.65 -16.00
C MET A 15 10.64 2.00 -16.32
N PRO A 16 11.73 2.80 -16.39
CA PRO A 16 13.07 2.24 -16.41
C PRO A 16 13.29 1.31 -15.21
N GLU A 17 13.94 0.17 -15.44
CA GLU A 17 14.19 -0.84 -14.40
C GLU A 17 14.82 -0.25 -13.13
N GLU A 18 15.77 0.68 -13.29
CA GLU A 18 16.40 1.39 -12.17
C GLU A 18 15.40 2.17 -11.30
N TRP A 19 14.31 2.69 -11.90
CA TRP A 19 13.30 3.44 -11.18
C TRP A 19 12.38 2.52 -10.40
N TRP A 20 12.06 1.35 -10.97
CA TRP A 20 11.33 0.31 -10.26
C TRP A 20 12.15 -0.19 -9.06
N GLY A 21 13.44 -0.49 -9.27
CA GLY A 21 14.36 -0.87 -8.18
C GLY A 21 14.45 0.17 -7.07
N LYS A 22 14.47 1.47 -7.41
CA LYS A 22 14.41 2.57 -6.42
C LYS A 22 13.07 2.66 -5.70
N ALA A 23 11.96 2.38 -6.38
CA ALA A 23 10.66 2.34 -5.73
C ALA A 23 10.56 1.20 -4.70
N LEU A 24 11.28 0.09 -4.94
CA LEU A 24 11.38 -1.03 -4.00
C LEU A 24 12.49 -0.86 -2.95
N ASP A 25 13.33 0.18 -3.03
CA ASP A 25 14.33 0.49 -2.01
C ASP A 25 13.68 1.21 -0.81
N GLY A 26 12.95 0.43 0.01
CA GLY A 26 12.23 0.92 1.19
C GLY A 26 10.96 1.73 0.90
N GLY A 27 10.59 1.88 -0.37
CA GLY A 27 9.38 2.57 -0.81
C GLY A 27 8.10 1.79 -0.51
N LYS A 28 6.95 2.47 -0.66
CA LYS A 28 5.62 1.94 -0.36
C LYS A 28 4.63 2.44 -1.40
N PHE A 29 3.75 1.56 -1.86
CA PHE A 29 2.65 1.93 -2.74
C PHE A 29 1.37 2.08 -1.94
N LEU A 30 0.99 3.32 -1.64
CA LEU A 30 -0.15 3.65 -0.78
C LEU A 30 -1.30 4.22 -1.59
N ASP A 31 -2.54 3.88 -1.24
CA ASP A 31 -3.69 4.69 -1.64
C ASP A 31 -3.57 6.08 -0.98
N LEU A 32 -4.15 7.12 -1.58
CA LEU A 32 -4.07 8.49 -1.05
C LEU A 32 -4.54 8.57 0.41
N ALA A 33 -5.60 7.85 0.78
CA ALA A 33 -6.10 7.85 2.15
C ALA A 33 -5.07 7.26 3.13
N ASP A 34 -4.44 6.15 2.75
CA ASP A 34 -3.41 5.48 3.54
C ASP A 34 -2.14 6.35 3.63
N PHE A 35 -1.77 7.02 2.53
CA PHE A 35 -0.64 7.96 2.50
C PHE A 35 -0.82 9.12 3.48
N LEU A 36 -2.02 9.70 3.58
CA LEU A 36 -2.28 10.80 4.51
C LEU A 36 -2.13 10.34 5.97
N VAL A 37 -2.56 9.12 6.29
CA VAL A 37 -2.36 8.52 7.63
C VAL A 37 -0.88 8.28 7.90
N TYR A 38 -0.17 7.67 6.94
CA TYR A 38 1.28 7.45 7.05
C TYR A 38 2.04 8.75 7.26
N ARG A 39 1.72 9.79 6.48
CA ARG A 39 2.34 11.11 6.58
C ARG A 39 2.02 11.80 7.91
N ALA A 40 0.85 11.56 8.48
CA ALA A 40 0.43 12.14 9.76
C ALA A 40 1.06 11.42 10.96
N THR A 41 1.16 10.08 10.91
CA THR A 41 1.46 9.23 12.08
C THR A 41 2.80 8.51 12.01
N GLY A 42 3.41 8.39 10.82
CA GLY A 42 4.56 7.53 10.56
C GLY A 42 4.21 6.05 10.38
N GLU A 43 2.96 5.66 10.66
CA GLU A 43 2.52 4.26 10.64
C GLU A 43 2.04 3.85 9.24
N ALA A 44 2.59 2.77 8.70
CA ALA A 44 2.22 2.24 7.38
C ALA A 44 0.99 1.33 7.40
N THR A 45 0.08 1.54 8.36
CA THR A 45 -1.17 0.78 8.48
C THR A 45 -2.08 1.07 7.29
N ARG A 46 -2.65 0.03 6.69
CA ARG A 46 -3.58 0.15 5.55
C ARG A 46 -5.03 0.08 6.01
N SER A 47 -5.89 0.83 5.35
CA SER A 47 -7.34 0.73 5.54
C SER A 47 -7.90 -0.51 4.86
N LEU A 48 -8.74 -1.29 5.57
CA LEU A 48 -9.50 -2.39 4.97
C LEU A 48 -10.38 -1.91 3.81
N CYS A 49 -10.89 -0.67 3.86
CA CYS A 49 -11.73 -0.12 2.82
C CYS A 49 -10.98 0.06 1.49
N THR A 50 -9.80 0.69 1.51
CA THR A 50 -9.01 0.93 0.29
C THR A 50 -8.47 -0.38 -0.28
N THR A 51 -7.93 -1.24 0.59
CA THR A 51 -7.28 -2.48 0.19
C THR A 51 -8.26 -3.48 -0.45
N VAL A 52 -9.45 -3.67 0.14
CA VAL A 52 -10.49 -4.55 -0.44
C VAL A 52 -11.05 -3.96 -1.73
N CYS A 53 -11.39 -2.66 -1.74
CA CYS A 53 -12.08 -2.07 -2.89
C CYS A 53 -11.18 -1.87 -4.12
N LYS A 54 -9.86 -1.77 -3.95
CA LYS A 54 -8.96 -1.29 -5.01
C LYS A 54 -7.68 -2.09 -5.21
N TRP A 55 -7.25 -2.84 -4.20
CA TRP A 55 -5.97 -3.57 -4.21
C TRP A 55 -6.12 -5.09 -4.29
N ASN A 56 -7.36 -5.58 -4.37
CA ASN A 56 -7.66 -7.02 -4.38
C ASN A 56 -7.16 -7.75 -3.12
N TYR A 57 -7.22 -7.07 -1.97
CA TYR A 57 -6.98 -7.72 -0.67
C TYR A 57 -8.16 -8.62 -0.32
N ASP A 58 -7.88 -9.87 0.04
CA ASP A 58 -8.90 -10.81 0.49
C ASP A 58 -9.10 -10.66 2.00
N ALA A 59 -10.22 -10.04 2.38
CA ALA A 59 -10.58 -9.85 3.78
C ALA A 59 -11.01 -11.15 4.48
N GLU A 60 -11.54 -12.13 3.75
CA GLU A 60 -11.95 -13.41 4.32
C GLU A 60 -10.73 -14.30 4.58
N ALA A 61 -9.78 -14.33 3.64
CA ALA A 61 -8.49 -15.00 3.82
C ALA A 61 -7.51 -14.20 4.71
N GLY A 62 -7.77 -12.90 4.93
CA GLY A 62 -6.95 -12.02 5.76
C GLY A 62 -5.59 -11.67 5.14
N GLY A 63 -5.51 -11.56 3.81
CA GLY A 63 -4.22 -11.38 3.16
C GLY A 63 -4.26 -11.00 1.69
N TRP A 64 -3.05 -10.73 1.18
CA TRP A 64 -2.79 -10.59 -0.25
C TRP A 64 -2.76 -11.97 -0.90
N ASP A 65 -3.47 -12.14 -2.01
CA ASP A 65 -3.37 -13.37 -2.80
C ASP A 65 -2.01 -13.42 -3.50
N ARG A 66 -1.07 -14.15 -2.89
CA ARG A 66 0.29 -14.32 -3.41
C ARG A 66 0.30 -15.04 -4.76
N SER A 67 -0.64 -15.97 -5.00
CA SER A 67 -0.69 -16.70 -6.26
C SER A 67 -1.12 -15.80 -7.41
N PHE A 68 -2.08 -14.92 -7.16
CA PHE A 68 -2.50 -13.89 -8.10
C PHE A 68 -1.36 -12.90 -8.41
N LEU A 69 -0.68 -12.38 -7.38
CA LEU A 69 0.43 -11.44 -7.57
C LEU A 69 1.60 -12.07 -8.34
N ASP A 70 1.96 -13.32 -8.05
CA ASP A 70 2.97 -14.08 -8.79
C ASP A 70 2.57 -14.25 -10.27
N GLN A 71 1.31 -14.63 -10.52
CA GLN A 71 0.79 -14.82 -11.88
C GLN A 71 0.88 -13.56 -12.74
N ILE A 72 0.71 -12.37 -12.16
CA ILE A 72 0.79 -11.09 -12.88
C ILE A 72 2.18 -10.43 -12.78
N GLY A 73 3.14 -11.08 -12.13
CA GLY A 73 4.50 -10.56 -11.97
C GLY A 73 4.61 -9.35 -11.05
N LEU A 74 3.85 -9.31 -9.94
CA LEU A 74 3.90 -8.29 -8.89
C LEU A 74 4.21 -8.89 -7.50
N ASP A 75 4.78 -10.09 -7.44
CA ASP A 75 5.17 -10.75 -6.19
C ASP A 75 6.29 -10.01 -5.43
N ASP A 76 7.09 -9.21 -6.14
CA ASP A 76 8.12 -8.33 -5.60
C ASP A 76 7.57 -7.19 -4.73
N LEU A 77 6.26 -6.96 -4.73
CA LEU A 77 5.60 -6.04 -3.80
C LEU A 77 5.44 -6.61 -2.39
N LEU A 78 5.56 -7.93 -2.23
CA LEU A 78 5.43 -8.60 -0.95
C LEU A 78 6.77 -8.75 -0.25
N PRO A 79 6.78 -8.70 1.10
CA PRO A 79 5.63 -8.53 1.99
C PRO A 79 5.27 -7.08 2.34
N ASP A 80 6.14 -6.12 2.06
CA ASP A 80 6.21 -4.84 2.78
C ASP A 80 5.87 -3.60 1.95
N HIS A 81 5.83 -3.68 0.62
CA HIS A 81 5.57 -2.51 -0.22
C HIS A 81 4.08 -2.15 -0.35
N ILE A 82 3.19 -3.13 -0.21
CA ILE A 82 1.72 -2.92 -0.23
C ILE A 82 1.07 -3.03 1.15
N GLY A 83 1.86 -3.29 2.19
CA GLY A 83 1.46 -3.23 3.61
C GLY A 83 1.24 -4.60 4.25
N THR A 84 1.79 -4.77 5.45
CA THR A 84 1.69 -6.00 6.25
C THR A 84 0.59 -5.95 7.31
N ARG A 85 0.03 -4.76 7.56
CA ARG A 85 -1.00 -4.51 8.56
C ARG A 85 -2.18 -3.78 7.91
N VAL A 86 -3.34 -4.43 7.95
CA VAL A 86 -4.60 -3.92 7.42
C VAL A 86 -5.61 -3.87 8.56
N GLU A 87 -6.25 -2.72 8.77
CA GLU A 87 -7.18 -2.51 9.89
C GLU A 87 -8.52 -1.95 9.41
N ALA A 88 -9.58 -2.28 10.15
CA ALA A 88 -10.92 -1.76 9.88
C ALA A 88 -10.99 -0.24 10.15
N PRO A 89 -11.87 0.51 9.44
CA PRO A 89 -12.11 1.91 9.75
C PRO A 89 -12.50 2.13 11.22
N GLY A 90 -11.92 3.16 11.83
CA GLY A 90 -12.12 3.47 13.25
C GLY A 90 -11.05 2.89 14.18
N TYR A 91 -10.19 1.99 13.68
CA TYR A 91 -9.00 1.57 14.42
C TYR A 91 -8.00 2.73 14.58
N ALA A 92 -7.34 2.82 15.74
CA ALA A 92 -6.34 3.84 16.01
C ALA A 92 -5.02 3.51 15.27
N ALA A 93 -4.76 4.20 14.16
CA ALA A 93 -3.56 3.99 13.34
C ALA A 93 -2.27 4.60 13.92
N GLY A 94 -2.30 5.16 15.13
CA GLY A 94 -1.17 5.85 15.77
C GLY A 94 -1.50 7.28 16.21
N GLY A 95 -0.55 7.93 16.87
CA GLY A 95 -0.62 9.35 17.20
C GLY A 95 -0.06 10.21 16.06
N LEU A 96 -0.40 11.51 16.04
CA LEU A 96 0.28 12.45 15.14
C LEU A 96 1.77 12.53 15.49
N THR A 97 2.61 12.58 14.46
CA THR A 97 4.02 12.94 14.61
C THR A 97 4.13 14.40 15.03
N ASP A 98 5.23 14.77 15.71
CA ASP A 98 5.49 16.16 16.09
C ASP A 98 5.46 17.11 14.87
N ALA A 99 6.02 16.65 13.74
CA ALA A 99 6.02 17.41 12.50
C ALA A 99 4.60 17.62 11.94
N ALA A 100 3.74 16.60 12.00
CA ALA A 100 2.34 16.73 11.59
C ALA A 100 1.54 17.62 12.55
N ALA A 101 1.77 17.49 13.85
CA ALA A 101 1.10 18.28 14.88
C ALA A 101 1.46 19.77 14.81
N ALA A 102 2.71 20.11 14.47
CA ALA A 102 3.15 21.50 14.34
C ALA A 102 2.53 22.26 13.16
N GLY A 103 1.92 21.54 12.20
CA GLY A 103 1.28 22.12 11.02
C GLY A 103 -0.24 22.31 11.12
N LEU A 104 -0.82 22.07 12.29
CA LEU A 104 -2.23 22.32 12.62
C LEU A 104 -2.41 23.74 13.20
#